data_AF-G2HED7-F1
#
_entry.id   AF-G2HED7-F1
#
_cell.length_a   1.000
_cell.length_b   1.000
_cell.length_c   1.000
_cell.angle_alpha   90.00
_cell.angle_beta   90.00
_cell.angle_gamma   90.00
#
_symmetry.space_group_name_H-M   'P 1'
#
loop_
_entity.id
_entity.type
_entity.pdbx_description
1 polymer ?
#
loop_
_entity_poly.entity_id
_entity_poly.type
_entity_poly.pdbx_seq_one_letter_code
_entity_poly.pdbx_strand_id
1 'polypeptide(L)'
;MFLVMRRSCCDSGAQGEYAGLANIRAYLNQKGEGHRTVCLIPKSAHGTNPASAHMAGMKIQPVEVDKYGNIDAVHLKAMVDKHKENLAAIMITYPSTNGVFEENISDVCDLIHQHGGQVYLDGANMNAQVGICRPGDFGSDVSHLNLHKTFCIPHGGGGPGMGPIGVKKHLAPFLPNHPVISLKRNEDACPVGTVSAAPWGSSSILPISRAYIKMMGGKGLKQATETAILNANYMAKRLEKHYRILFRGARGYVGHEFILDTRPFKKSANIEAVDVAKRLQDYGFHAPTMSWPVAGTLMVEPTESEDKAELDRFCDAMISIRQEIADIEEGRVDPRVNPLKMSPHSLTCVTSSHWDRPYSREVAAFPLPFVKPENKFWPTIARIDDIYGDQHLVCTCPPMGVYESPFSEQKRASS
;
A
#
# COMPACT_ATOMS: atom_id res chain seq x y z
N MET A 1 1.87 -20.69 9.46
CA MET A 1 2.71 -20.03 8.45
C MET A 1 3.58 -20.99 7.63
N PHE A 2 4.45 -21.82 8.21
CA PHE A 2 5.29 -22.77 7.43
C PHE A 2 4.51 -23.79 6.58
N LEU A 3 3.31 -24.19 6.99
CA LEU A 3 2.44 -25.06 6.18
C LEU A 3 1.86 -24.37 4.93
N VAL A 4 1.76 -23.04 4.97
CA VAL A 4 1.18 -22.20 3.90
C VAL A 4 2.18 -22.03 2.75
N MET A 5 3.48 -21.88 3.06
CA MET A 5 4.53 -21.77 2.04
C MET A 5 4.71 -23.03 1.16
N ARG A 6 4.37 -24.23 1.66
CA ARG A 6 4.47 -25.49 0.88
C ARG A 6 3.36 -25.67 -0.16
N ARG A 7 2.42 -24.72 -0.28
CA ARG A 7 1.25 -24.79 -1.19
C ARG A 7 1.09 -23.53 -2.05
N SER A 8 2.09 -22.63 -2.03
CA SER A 8 1.97 -21.32 -2.64
C SER A 8 2.22 -21.38 -4.14
N CYS A 9 1.17 -21.49 -4.94
CA CYS A 9 1.25 -21.28 -6.39
C CYS A 9 1.22 -19.79 -6.77
N CYS A 10 0.54 -18.95 -6.00
CA CYS A 10 0.31 -17.54 -6.30
C CYS A 10 1.61 -16.71 -6.21
N ASP A 11 1.94 -16.04 -7.31
CA ASP A 11 3.15 -15.22 -7.52
C ASP A 11 2.94 -13.72 -7.23
N SER A 12 1.76 -13.31 -6.77
CA SER A 12 1.46 -11.94 -6.31
C SER A 12 0.30 -11.93 -5.31
N GLY A 13 0.14 -10.82 -4.57
CA GLY A 13 -0.96 -10.65 -3.63
C GLY A 13 -2.33 -10.75 -4.31
N ALA A 14 -2.50 -10.04 -5.44
CA ALA A 14 -3.70 -10.10 -6.26
C ALA A 14 -4.02 -11.52 -6.77
N GLN A 15 -3.00 -12.30 -7.16
CA GLN A 15 -3.19 -13.71 -7.50
C GLN A 15 -3.62 -14.55 -6.30
N GLY A 16 -3.18 -14.20 -5.09
CA GLY A 16 -3.66 -14.80 -3.85
C GLY A 16 -5.12 -14.45 -3.52
N GLU A 17 -5.56 -13.22 -3.81
CA GLU A 17 -6.97 -12.83 -3.76
C GLU A 17 -7.82 -13.63 -4.73
N TYR A 18 -7.47 -13.61 -6.02
CA TYR A 18 -8.17 -14.38 -7.04
C TYR A 18 -8.24 -15.88 -6.67
N ALA A 19 -7.13 -16.49 -6.28
CA ALA A 19 -7.10 -17.90 -5.88
C ALA A 19 -7.94 -18.19 -4.64
N GLY A 20 -7.94 -17.30 -3.64
CA GLY A 20 -8.75 -17.44 -2.44
C GLY A 20 -10.25 -17.33 -2.71
N LEU A 21 -10.67 -16.37 -3.54
CA LEU A 21 -12.07 -16.21 -3.92
C LEU A 21 -12.56 -17.34 -4.82
N ALA A 22 -11.74 -17.77 -5.79
CA ALA A 22 -12.05 -18.91 -6.62
C ALA A 22 -12.19 -20.20 -5.78
N ASN A 23 -11.33 -20.37 -4.78
CA ASN A 23 -11.41 -21.46 -3.80
C ASN A 23 -12.74 -21.41 -3.01
N ILE A 24 -13.14 -20.24 -2.50
CA ILE A 24 -14.47 -20.06 -1.88
C ILE A 24 -15.60 -20.47 -2.83
N ARG A 25 -15.53 -20.08 -4.11
CA ARG A 25 -16.56 -20.48 -5.09
C ARG A 25 -16.61 -21.99 -5.30
N ALA A 26 -15.45 -22.65 -5.41
CA ALA A 26 -15.38 -24.10 -5.55
C ALA A 26 -15.99 -24.82 -4.34
N TYR A 27 -15.70 -24.33 -3.12
CA TYR A 27 -16.32 -24.81 -1.89
C TYR A 27 -17.85 -24.68 -1.91
N LEU A 28 -18.37 -23.50 -2.27
CA LEU A 28 -19.81 -23.25 -2.35
C LEU A 28 -20.48 -24.12 -3.43
N ASN A 29 -19.86 -24.27 -4.59
CA ASN A 29 -20.35 -25.15 -5.66
C ASN A 29 -20.47 -26.61 -5.20
N GLN A 30 -19.44 -27.14 -4.54
CA GLN A 30 -19.45 -28.52 -4.05
C GLN A 30 -20.53 -28.78 -3.01
N LYS A 31 -20.93 -27.77 -2.22
CA LYS A 31 -22.00 -27.86 -1.23
C LYS A 31 -23.40 -27.61 -1.84
N GLY A 32 -23.51 -27.38 -3.15
CA GLY A 32 -24.78 -27.07 -3.81
C GLY A 32 -25.24 -25.61 -3.63
N GLU A 33 -24.36 -24.74 -3.15
CA GLU A 33 -24.64 -23.32 -2.87
C GLU A 33 -24.06 -22.39 -3.94
N GLY A 34 -23.84 -22.89 -5.16
CA GLY A 34 -23.20 -22.15 -6.26
C GLY A 34 -23.96 -20.92 -6.80
N HIS A 35 -25.21 -20.72 -6.37
CA HIS A 35 -25.97 -19.50 -6.64
C HIS A 35 -25.39 -18.27 -5.90
N ARG A 36 -24.66 -18.50 -4.80
CA ARG A 36 -23.99 -17.46 -4.03
C ARG A 36 -22.80 -16.89 -4.79
N THR A 37 -22.94 -15.65 -5.25
CA THR A 37 -21.92 -14.95 -6.06
C THR A 37 -21.63 -13.53 -5.58
N VAL A 38 -22.36 -13.01 -4.59
CA VAL A 38 -22.17 -11.65 -4.10
C VAL A 38 -20.95 -11.57 -3.19
N CYS A 39 -20.05 -10.64 -3.50
CA CYS A 39 -18.88 -10.31 -2.69
C CYS A 39 -19.04 -8.89 -2.11
N LEU A 40 -19.11 -8.80 -0.79
CA LEU A 40 -19.15 -7.52 -0.08
C LEU A 40 -17.73 -6.97 0.04
N ILE A 41 -17.52 -5.71 -0.38
CA ILE A 41 -16.18 -5.09 -0.36
C ILE A 41 -16.31 -3.66 0.21
N PRO A 42 -15.70 -3.36 1.36
CA PRO A 42 -15.63 -2.00 1.89
C PRO A 42 -14.93 -1.06 0.90
N LYS A 43 -15.41 0.18 0.75
CA LYS A 43 -14.82 1.18 -0.15
C LYS A 43 -13.36 1.53 0.16
N SER A 44 -12.92 1.26 1.39
CA SER A 44 -11.53 1.43 1.81
C SER A 44 -10.59 0.34 1.28
N ALA A 45 -11.11 -0.81 0.84
CA ALA A 45 -10.28 -1.94 0.38
C ALA A 45 -9.31 -1.53 -0.76
N HIS A 46 -8.21 -2.26 -0.87
CA HIS A 46 -7.27 -2.08 -1.98
C HIS A 46 -7.94 -2.34 -3.32
N GLY A 47 -7.49 -1.65 -4.38
CA GLY A 47 -8.11 -1.72 -5.70
C GLY A 47 -8.02 -3.12 -6.34
N THR A 48 -7.09 -3.97 -5.87
CA THR A 48 -7.01 -5.37 -6.26
C THR A 48 -8.22 -6.16 -5.79
N ASN A 49 -8.79 -5.88 -4.61
CA ASN A 49 -9.90 -6.65 -4.06
C ASN A 49 -11.12 -6.72 -5.01
N PRO A 50 -11.70 -5.58 -5.47
CA PRO A 50 -12.78 -5.62 -6.45
C PRO A 50 -12.33 -6.20 -7.81
N ALA A 51 -11.10 -5.93 -8.27
CA ALA A 51 -10.61 -6.49 -9.53
C ALA A 51 -10.51 -8.03 -9.49
N SER A 52 -9.98 -8.57 -8.39
CA SER A 52 -9.87 -10.01 -8.12
C SER A 52 -11.24 -10.66 -7.98
N ALA A 53 -12.19 -10.00 -7.31
CA ALA A 53 -13.58 -10.48 -7.20
C ALA A 53 -14.27 -10.52 -8.57
N HIS A 54 -14.09 -9.48 -9.39
CA HIS A 54 -14.60 -9.45 -10.76
C HIS A 54 -13.99 -10.58 -11.60
N MET A 55 -12.67 -10.76 -11.56
CA MET A 55 -11.96 -11.83 -12.26
C MET A 55 -12.42 -13.23 -11.81
N ALA A 56 -12.73 -13.40 -10.52
CA ALA A 56 -13.31 -14.62 -9.98
C ALA A 56 -14.80 -14.81 -10.33
N GLY A 57 -15.41 -13.91 -11.11
CA GLY A 57 -16.81 -13.98 -11.54
C GLY A 57 -17.84 -13.69 -10.44
N MET A 58 -17.44 -12.95 -9.40
CA MET A 58 -18.34 -12.51 -8.33
C MET A 58 -19.03 -11.18 -8.66
N LYS A 59 -20.22 -10.98 -8.10
CA LYS A 59 -20.96 -9.71 -8.15
C LYS A 59 -20.53 -8.83 -6.98
N ILE A 60 -19.89 -7.71 -7.27
CA ILE A 60 -19.36 -6.81 -6.23
C ILE A 60 -20.48 -5.94 -5.67
N GLN A 61 -20.63 -5.95 -4.35
CA GLN A 61 -21.48 -5.02 -3.63
C GLN A 61 -20.59 -4.17 -2.71
N PRO A 62 -20.41 -2.87 -3.01
CA PRO A 62 -19.69 -1.96 -2.13
C PRO A 62 -20.35 -1.88 -0.75
N VAL A 63 -19.53 -1.75 0.29
CA VAL A 63 -19.95 -1.40 1.65
C VAL A 63 -19.35 -0.05 2.02
N GLU A 64 -20.19 0.85 2.54
CA GLU A 64 -19.74 2.18 2.96
C GLU A 64 -18.76 2.12 4.13
N VAL A 65 -17.99 3.20 4.26
CA VAL A 65 -17.06 3.45 5.36
C VAL A 65 -17.58 4.66 6.11
N ASP A 66 -17.62 4.59 7.43
CA ASP A 66 -18.10 5.66 8.26
C ASP A 66 -17.11 6.85 8.30
N LYS A 67 -17.52 7.94 8.95
CA LYS A 67 -16.68 9.15 9.09
C LYS A 67 -15.40 8.95 9.91
N TYR A 68 -15.31 7.84 10.65
CA TYR A 68 -14.14 7.47 11.46
C TYR A 68 -13.20 6.51 10.72
N GLY A 69 -13.56 6.10 9.50
CA GLY A 69 -12.76 5.24 8.65
C GLY A 69 -13.00 3.74 8.86
N ASN A 70 -14.02 3.37 9.63
CA ASN A 70 -14.40 1.98 9.89
C ASN A 70 -15.46 1.53 8.88
N ILE A 71 -15.64 0.22 8.71
CA ILE A 71 -16.77 -0.34 7.98
C ILE A 71 -18.07 0.18 8.61
N ASP A 72 -18.95 0.78 7.80
CA ASP A 72 -20.23 1.25 8.28
C ASP A 72 -21.10 0.05 8.68
N ALA A 73 -21.25 -0.17 9.99
CA ALA A 73 -21.97 -1.31 10.53
C ALA A 73 -23.46 -1.32 10.15
N VAL A 74 -24.08 -0.15 9.95
CA VAL A 74 -25.49 -0.04 9.54
C VAL A 74 -25.62 -0.45 8.08
N HIS A 75 -24.77 0.11 7.22
CA HIS A 75 -24.76 -0.22 5.80
C HIS A 75 -24.36 -1.68 5.56
N LEU A 76 -23.39 -2.21 6.31
CA LEU A 76 -22.99 -3.62 6.24
C LEU A 76 -24.18 -4.54 6.55
N LYS A 77 -24.88 -4.32 7.67
CA LYS A 77 -26.07 -5.12 8.03
C LYS A 77 -27.14 -5.05 6.96
N ALA A 78 -27.40 -3.88 6.39
CA ALA A 78 -28.35 -3.70 5.30
C ALA A 78 -27.94 -4.47 4.03
N MET A 79 -26.65 -4.44 3.66
CA MET A 79 -26.16 -5.18 2.49
C MET A 79 -26.14 -6.70 2.71
N VAL A 80 -25.84 -7.14 3.93
CA VAL A 80 -25.95 -8.56 4.31
C VAL A 80 -27.40 -9.03 4.20
N ASP A 81 -28.37 -8.31 4.78
CA ASP A 81 -29.78 -8.70 4.70
C ASP A 81 -30.30 -8.71 3.25
N LYS A 82 -29.94 -7.69 2.46
CA LYS A 82 -30.30 -7.59 1.03
C LYS A 82 -29.78 -8.77 0.21
N HIS A 83 -28.59 -9.28 0.52
CA HIS A 83 -27.90 -10.27 -0.30
C HIS A 83 -27.78 -11.65 0.36
N LYS A 84 -28.38 -11.89 1.53
CA LYS A 84 -28.20 -13.11 2.34
C LYS A 84 -28.36 -14.43 1.59
N GLU A 85 -29.29 -14.50 0.64
CA GLU A 85 -29.51 -15.71 -0.18
C GLU A 85 -28.41 -15.91 -1.23
N ASN A 86 -27.76 -14.84 -1.69
CA ASN A 86 -26.74 -14.87 -2.74
C ASN A 86 -25.33 -14.50 -2.24
N LEU A 87 -25.16 -14.34 -0.93
CA LEU A 87 -23.91 -13.90 -0.29
C LEU A 87 -22.87 -15.01 -0.36
N ALA A 88 -21.76 -14.74 -1.06
CA ALA A 88 -20.63 -15.66 -1.20
C ALA A 88 -19.51 -15.31 -0.21
N ALA A 89 -19.13 -14.04 -0.15
CA ALA A 89 -18.00 -13.62 0.67
C ALA A 89 -18.06 -12.15 1.11
N ILE A 90 -17.26 -11.81 2.11
CA ILE A 90 -16.74 -10.46 2.35
C ILE A 90 -15.23 -10.45 2.10
N MET A 91 -14.70 -9.35 1.58
CA MET A 91 -13.26 -9.06 1.60
C MET A 91 -12.99 -7.94 2.60
N ILE A 92 -12.25 -8.26 3.66
CA ILE A 92 -11.82 -7.30 4.68
C ILE A 92 -10.29 -7.17 4.69
N THR A 93 -9.77 -6.01 5.07
CA THR A 93 -8.33 -5.82 5.34
C THR A 93 -8.19 -5.50 6.83
N TYR A 94 -7.27 -6.16 7.53
CA TYR A 94 -7.09 -5.95 8.97
C TYR A 94 -5.60 -5.82 9.34
N PRO A 95 -5.17 -4.78 10.07
CA PRO A 95 -5.90 -3.51 10.22
C PRO A 95 -6.29 -2.94 8.85
N SER A 96 -7.32 -2.09 8.80
CA SER A 96 -7.83 -1.53 7.55
C SER A 96 -6.76 -0.74 6.82
N THR A 97 -6.98 -0.47 5.53
CA THR A 97 -6.07 0.26 4.64
C THR A 97 -5.82 1.71 5.05
N ASN A 98 -6.51 2.21 6.07
CA ASN A 98 -6.24 3.51 6.68
C ASN A 98 -5.33 3.42 7.92
N GLY A 99 -4.82 2.22 8.23
CA GLY A 99 -3.97 1.95 9.37
C GLY A 99 -4.69 1.78 10.70
N VAL A 100 -6.01 1.58 10.74
CA VAL A 100 -6.78 1.46 12.00
C VAL A 100 -7.20 0.02 12.28
N PHE A 101 -7.17 -0.37 13.56
CA PHE A 101 -7.78 -1.61 14.02
C PHE A 101 -9.27 -1.39 14.33
N GLU A 102 -10.12 -2.09 13.58
CA GLU A 102 -11.56 -2.22 13.85
C GLU A 102 -11.77 -2.91 15.20
N GLU A 103 -12.58 -2.33 16.11
CA GLU A 103 -12.76 -2.88 17.46
C GLU A 103 -13.57 -4.20 17.46
N ASN A 104 -14.48 -4.39 16.51
CA ASN A 104 -15.44 -5.52 16.48
C ASN A 104 -15.30 -6.39 15.22
N ILE A 105 -14.07 -6.69 14.78
CA ILE A 105 -13.85 -7.44 13.53
C ILE A 105 -14.43 -8.88 13.58
N SER A 106 -14.49 -9.51 14.75
CA SER A 106 -15.13 -10.82 14.92
C SER A 106 -16.63 -10.78 14.66
N ASP A 107 -17.32 -9.73 15.09
CA ASP A 107 -18.76 -9.56 14.84
C ASP A 107 -19.05 -9.46 13.34
N VAL A 108 -18.13 -8.84 12.56
CA VAL A 108 -18.22 -8.79 11.10
C VAL A 108 -18.08 -10.18 10.51
N CYS A 109 -17.10 -10.98 10.95
CA CYS A 109 -16.93 -12.36 10.50
C CYS A 109 -18.18 -13.20 10.81
N ASP A 110 -18.65 -13.14 12.06
CA ASP A 110 -19.81 -13.89 12.53
C ASP A 110 -21.08 -13.52 11.75
N LEU A 111 -21.29 -12.23 11.46
CA LEU A 111 -22.41 -11.77 10.66
C LEU A 111 -22.41 -12.40 9.26
N ILE A 112 -21.25 -12.50 8.62
CA ILE A 112 -21.12 -13.09 7.28
C ILE A 112 -21.32 -14.61 7.33
N HIS A 113 -20.74 -15.27 8.32
CA HIS A 113 -20.89 -16.72 8.52
C HIS A 113 -22.34 -17.12 8.80
N GLN A 114 -23.05 -16.34 9.63
CA GLN A 114 -24.48 -16.56 9.93
C GLN A 114 -25.38 -16.51 8.68
N HIS A 115 -24.95 -15.81 7.63
CA HIS A 115 -25.68 -15.68 6.38
C HIS A 115 -25.08 -16.55 5.24
N GLY A 116 -24.26 -17.55 5.59
CA GLY A 116 -23.73 -18.55 4.66
C GLY A 116 -22.55 -18.09 3.80
N GLY A 117 -22.01 -16.89 4.04
CA GLY A 117 -20.82 -16.39 3.34
C GLY A 117 -19.51 -16.92 3.92
N GLN A 118 -18.41 -16.62 3.23
CA GLN A 118 -17.03 -16.86 3.68
C GLN A 118 -16.27 -15.55 3.89
N VAL A 119 -15.27 -15.55 4.74
CA VAL A 119 -14.49 -14.36 5.08
C VAL A 119 -13.11 -14.44 4.46
N TYR A 120 -12.91 -13.65 3.41
CA TYR A 120 -11.60 -13.38 2.86
C TYR A 120 -10.97 -12.20 3.62
N LEU A 121 -9.78 -12.42 4.19
CA LEU A 121 -9.00 -11.35 4.80
C LEU A 121 -7.75 -11.08 3.99
N ASP A 122 -7.64 -9.87 3.46
CA ASP A 122 -6.45 -9.34 2.84
C ASP A 122 -5.34 -9.16 3.88
N GLY A 123 -4.27 -9.95 3.72
CA GLY A 123 -3.14 -9.99 4.63
C GLY A 123 -1.97 -9.09 4.24
N ALA A 124 -2.17 -8.12 3.35
CA ALA A 124 -1.13 -7.14 2.99
C ALA A 124 -0.66 -6.29 4.20
N ASN A 125 -1.49 -6.18 5.24
CA ASN A 125 -1.25 -5.43 6.48
C ASN A 125 -0.85 -6.34 7.66
N MET A 126 -0.40 -7.56 7.38
CA MET A 126 0.01 -8.52 8.42
C MET A 126 1.20 -8.06 9.26
N ASN A 127 1.98 -7.05 8.83
CA ASN A 127 3.09 -6.55 9.64
C ASN A 127 2.62 -5.95 10.98
N ALA A 128 1.35 -5.54 11.07
CA ALA A 128 0.71 -5.10 12.31
C ALA A 128 0.12 -6.26 13.16
N GLN A 129 0.21 -7.51 12.71
CA GLN A 129 -0.44 -8.66 13.38
C GLN A 129 0.53 -9.73 13.87
N VAL A 130 1.64 -9.98 13.16
CA VAL A 130 2.50 -11.15 13.41
C VAL A 130 2.95 -11.22 14.87
N GLY A 131 2.64 -12.33 15.54
CA GLY A 131 3.01 -12.55 16.94
C GLY A 131 2.11 -11.84 17.97
N ILE A 132 1.10 -11.08 17.52
CA ILE A 132 0.11 -10.40 18.39
C ILE A 132 -1.28 -11.02 18.20
N CYS A 133 -1.78 -11.08 16.97
CA CYS A 133 -3.09 -11.67 16.64
C CYS A 133 -3.00 -12.49 15.34
N ARG A 134 -4.03 -13.27 15.04
CA ARG A 134 -4.05 -14.18 13.87
C ARG A 134 -5.42 -14.13 13.18
N PRO A 135 -5.50 -13.89 11.86
CA PRO A 135 -6.75 -13.86 11.10
C PRO A 135 -7.70 -15.02 11.37
N GLY A 136 -7.15 -16.23 11.42
CA GLY A 136 -7.94 -17.43 11.63
C GLY A 136 -8.54 -17.55 13.03
N ASP A 137 -8.04 -16.82 14.03
CA ASP A 137 -8.56 -16.91 15.41
C ASP A 137 -9.81 -16.05 15.60
N PHE A 138 -9.99 -15.01 14.78
CA PHE A 138 -11.10 -14.07 14.88
C PHE A 138 -12.12 -14.18 13.74
N GLY A 139 -12.08 -15.28 12.97
CA GLY A 139 -13.14 -15.64 12.02
C GLY A 139 -12.77 -15.60 10.53
N SER A 140 -11.53 -15.29 10.14
CA SER A 140 -11.14 -15.39 8.72
C SER A 140 -11.00 -16.84 8.25
N ASP A 141 -11.54 -17.13 7.06
CA ASP A 141 -11.47 -18.45 6.42
C ASP A 141 -10.25 -18.60 5.52
N VAL A 142 -9.90 -17.53 4.81
CA VAL A 142 -8.78 -17.49 3.86
C VAL A 142 -8.12 -16.12 3.87
N SER A 143 -6.78 -16.12 3.79
CA SER A 143 -6.00 -14.90 3.64
C SER A 143 -4.84 -15.13 2.69
N HIS A 144 -4.57 -14.19 1.79
CA HIS A 144 -3.26 -14.11 1.17
C HIS A 144 -2.26 -13.40 2.09
N LEU A 145 -0.96 -13.59 1.85
CA LEU A 145 0.11 -12.83 2.49
C LEU A 145 1.02 -12.22 1.42
N ASN A 146 1.38 -10.95 1.52
CA ASN A 146 2.42 -10.37 0.67
C ASN A 146 3.79 -10.68 1.26
N LEU A 147 4.46 -11.72 0.75
CA LEU A 147 5.82 -12.04 1.20
C LEU A 147 6.84 -10.94 0.88
N HIS A 148 6.56 -10.14 -0.15
CA HIS A 148 7.34 -8.98 -0.58
C HIS A 148 7.04 -7.69 0.19
N LYS A 149 6.09 -7.74 1.13
CA LYS A 149 5.88 -6.70 2.13
C LYS A 149 6.36 -7.21 3.50
N THR A 150 5.52 -7.99 4.17
CA THR A 150 5.71 -8.42 5.56
C THR A 150 6.89 -9.38 5.78
N PHE A 151 7.32 -10.11 4.74
CA PHE A 151 8.30 -11.20 4.90
C PHE A 151 9.52 -11.06 3.99
N CYS A 152 9.92 -9.80 3.76
CA CYS A 152 11.24 -9.38 3.28
C CYS A 152 11.65 -9.80 1.87
N ILE A 153 10.79 -10.37 1.04
CA ILE A 153 11.12 -10.46 -0.40
C ILE A 153 11.30 -9.02 -0.91
N PRO A 154 12.39 -8.70 -1.64
CA PRO A 154 12.65 -7.33 -2.06
C PRO A 154 11.60 -6.84 -3.06
N HIS A 155 11.24 -5.55 -2.97
CA HIS A 155 10.25 -4.92 -3.85
C HIS A 155 10.69 -4.84 -5.33
N GLY A 156 12.00 -4.81 -5.61
CA GLY A 156 12.57 -4.94 -6.96
C GLY A 156 12.12 -3.88 -7.98
N GLY A 157 11.64 -2.72 -7.54
CA GLY A 157 11.11 -1.68 -8.43
C GLY A 157 9.73 -1.97 -9.00
N GLY A 158 8.98 -2.91 -8.41
CA GLY A 158 7.64 -3.30 -8.88
C GLY A 158 7.40 -4.81 -8.99
N GLY A 159 8.29 -5.64 -8.42
CA GLY A 159 8.28 -7.09 -8.49
C GLY A 159 9.70 -7.65 -8.42
N PRO A 160 9.89 -8.92 -8.04
CA PRO A 160 8.89 -9.98 -7.96
C PRO A 160 8.11 -10.04 -6.63
N GLY A 161 6.95 -10.70 -6.65
CA GLY A 161 6.15 -11.00 -5.47
C GLY A 161 5.96 -12.49 -5.25
N MET A 162 5.34 -12.82 -4.12
CA MET A 162 4.69 -14.10 -3.82
C MET A 162 3.49 -13.80 -2.91
N GLY A 163 2.34 -14.42 -3.22
CA GLY A 163 1.06 -14.20 -2.52
C GLY A 163 0.42 -15.47 -1.97
N PRO A 164 1.12 -16.27 -1.15
CA PRO A 164 0.58 -17.52 -0.62
C PRO A 164 -0.75 -17.32 0.11
N ILE A 165 -1.68 -18.26 -0.08
CA ILE A 165 -2.94 -18.30 0.67
C ILE A 165 -2.89 -19.30 1.83
N GLY A 166 -3.21 -18.82 3.03
CA GLY A 166 -3.56 -19.65 4.17
C GLY A 166 -5.07 -19.86 4.21
N VAL A 167 -5.51 -21.09 4.39
CA VAL A 167 -6.94 -21.44 4.43
C VAL A 167 -7.28 -22.29 5.65
N LYS A 168 -8.51 -22.15 6.14
CA LYS A 168 -9.13 -23.09 7.09
C LYS A 168 -9.33 -24.46 6.43
N LYS A 169 -9.51 -25.49 7.27
CA LYS A 169 -9.51 -26.90 6.84
C LYS A 169 -10.58 -27.18 5.77
N HIS A 170 -11.76 -26.59 5.86
CA HIS A 170 -12.88 -26.84 4.94
C HIS A 170 -12.62 -26.33 3.51
N LEU A 171 -11.75 -25.33 3.33
CA LEU A 171 -11.33 -24.83 2.02
C LEU A 171 -10.08 -25.53 1.47
N ALA A 172 -9.44 -26.40 2.26
CA ALA A 172 -8.20 -27.07 1.86
C ALA A 172 -8.34 -28.04 0.65
N PRO A 173 -9.43 -28.82 0.51
CA PRO A 173 -9.61 -29.73 -0.65
C PRO A 173 -9.68 -29.01 -2.00
N PHE A 174 -10.05 -27.72 -1.99
CA PHE A 174 -10.31 -26.92 -3.18
C PHE A 174 -9.14 -26.01 -3.58
N LEU A 175 -8.01 -26.09 -2.87
CA LEU A 175 -6.81 -25.35 -3.22
C LEU A 175 -6.34 -25.66 -4.66
N PRO A 176 -5.64 -24.73 -5.33
CA PRO A 176 -5.14 -24.96 -6.68
C PRO A 176 -4.24 -26.19 -6.79
N ASN A 177 -4.33 -26.86 -7.94
CA ASN A 177 -3.46 -27.95 -8.36
C ASN A 177 -2.70 -27.56 -9.64
N HIS A 178 -1.82 -28.42 -10.13
CA HIS A 178 -1.06 -28.19 -11.36
C HIS A 178 -1.10 -29.43 -12.26
N PRO A 179 -1.21 -29.28 -13.60
CA PRO A 179 -1.39 -30.40 -14.52
C PRO A 179 -0.13 -31.27 -14.69
N VAL A 180 1.06 -30.68 -14.53
CA VAL A 180 2.34 -31.41 -14.69
C VAL A 180 2.83 -32.02 -13.37
N ILE A 181 2.57 -31.36 -12.24
CA ILE A 181 3.09 -31.74 -10.92
C ILE A 181 1.91 -31.75 -9.95
N SER A 182 1.48 -32.92 -9.51
CA SER A 182 0.33 -33.02 -8.62
C SER A 182 0.61 -32.40 -7.24
N LEU A 183 -0.28 -31.51 -6.82
CA LEU A 183 -0.32 -30.87 -5.50
C LEU A 183 -1.43 -31.45 -4.59
N LYS A 184 -2.20 -32.42 -5.09
CA LYS A 184 -3.23 -33.12 -4.31
C LYS A 184 -2.59 -33.81 -3.11
N ARG A 185 -3.20 -33.67 -1.93
CA ARG A 185 -2.74 -34.33 -0.69
C ARG A 185 -3.62 -35.49 -0.25
N ASN A 186 -4.87 -35.48 -0.68
CA ASN A 186 -5.91 -36.39 -0.23
C ASN A 186 -6.75 -36.80 -1.45
N GLU A 187 -7.43 -37.93 -1.33
CA GLU A 187 -8.30 -38.46 -2.39
C GLU A 187 -9.55 -37.61 -2.59
N ASP A 188 -10.02 -36.92 -1.55
CA ASP A 188 -11.14 -35.97 -1.58
C ASP A 188 -10.80 -34.60 -2.19
N ALA A 189 -9.58 -34.43 -2.73
CA ALA A 189 -9.17 -33.19 -3.36
C ALA A 189 -10.04 -32.87 -4.59
N CYS A 190 -10.67 -31.70 -4.57
CA CYS A 190 -11.48 -31.13 -5.63
C CYS A 190 -10.91 -29.76 -6.04
N PRO A 191 -9.73 -29.70 -6.68
CA PRO A 191 -9.01 -28.45 -6.88
C PRO A 191 -9.80 -27.46 -7.73
N VAL A 192 -9.76 -26.17 -7.37
CA VAL A 192 -10.38 -25.09 -8.15
C VAL A 192 -9.83 -24.97 -9.58
N GLY A 193 -8.58 -25.41 -9.80
CA GLY A 193 -7.89 -25.31 -11.08
C GLY A 193 -6.40 -25.03 -10.88
N THR A 194 -5.81 -24.31 -11.83
CA THR A 194 -4.40 -23.88 -11.81
C THR A 194 -4.35 -22.37 -12.02
N VAL A 195 -3.65 -21.66 -11.14
CA VAL A 195 -3.64 -20.18 -11.14
C VAL A 195 -2.31 -19.57 -11.58
N SER A 196 -1.22 -20.34 -11.53
CA SER A 196 0.11 -19.92 -11.99
C SER A 196 0.75 -21.04 -12.82
N ALA A 197 1.64 -20.64 -13.74
CA ALA A 197 2.26 -21.55 -14.70
C ALA A 197 3.23 -22.57 -14.07
N ALA A 198 3.75 -22.29 -12.88
CA ALA A 198 4.57 -23.21 -12.10
C ALA A 198 3.82 -23.63 -10.82
N PRO A 199 3.97 -24.89 -10.37
CA PRO A 199 3.21 -25.45 -9.24
C PRO A 199 3.40 -24.67 -7.92
N TRP A 200 4.56 -24.03 -7.74
CA TRP A 200 4.86 -23.22 -6.56
C TRP A 200 5.33 -21.80 -6.92
N GLY A 201 4.83 -21.26 -8.04
CA GLY A 201 5.15 -19.91 -8.51
C GLY A 201 6.66 -19.67 -8.60
N SER A 202 7.10 -18.49 -8.15
CA SER A 202 8.50 -18.09 -8.05
C SER A 202 9.20 -18.75 -6.86
N SER A 203 9.48 -20.04 -6.98
CA SER A 203 9.98 -20.85 -5.85
C SER A 203 11.36 -20.42 -5.34
N SER A 204 12.20 -19.85 -6.21
CA SER A 204 13.58 -19.46 -5.88
C SER A 204 13.69 -18.32 -4.87
N ILE A 205 12.63 -17.52 -4.70
CA ILE A 205 12.60 -16.38 -3.75
C ILE A 205 11.94 -16.71 -2.41
N LEU A 206 11.23 -17.85 -2.29
CA LEU A 206 10.69 -18.33 -1.02
C LEU A 206 11.72 -18.52 0.11
N PRO A 207 13.00 -18.89 -0.16
CA PRO A 207 14.04 -18.95 0.86
C PRO A 207 14.23 -17.65 1.64
N ILE A 208 13.94 -16.47 1.06
CA ILE A 208 14.09 -15.17 1.73
C ILE A 208 13.17 -15.09 2.95
N SER A 209 11.86 -15.26 2.73
CA SER A 209 10.88 -15.25 3.83
C SER A 209 11.11 -16.38 4.81
N ARG A 210 11.54 -17.56 4.34
CA ARG A 210 11.92 -18.67 5.21
C ARG A 210 13.08 -18.30 6.13
N ALA A 211 14.12 -17.66 5.60
CA ALA A 211 15.28 -17.23 6.37
C ALA A 211 14.86 -16.19 7.42
N TYR A 212 14.12 -15.14 7.03
CA TYR A 212 13.60 -14.13 7.94
C TYR A 212 12.84 -14.75 9.13
N ILE A 213 11.84 -15.59 8.86
CA ILE A 213 11.04 -16.24 9.91
C ILE A 213 11.91 -17.11 10.83
N LYS A 214 12.89 -17.84 10.27
CA LYS A 214 13.76 -18.73 11.05
C LYS A 214 14.77 -17.97 11.91
N MET A 215 15.31 -16.86 11.42
CA MET A 215 16.26 -16.03 12.16
C MET A 215 15.56 -15.22 13.26
N MET A 216 14.40 -14.63 12.95
CA MET A 216 13.63 -13.83 13.91
C MET A 216 13.04 -14.70 15.03
N GLY A 217 12.56 -15.90 14.69
CA GLY A 217 11.84 -16.75 15.63
C GLY A 217 10.57 -16.09 16.18
N GLY A 218 9.93 -16.71 17.17
CA GLY A 218 8.67 -16.18 17.72
C GLY A 218 8.81 -14.81 18.39
N LYS A 219 9.91 -14.61 19.14
CA LYS A 219 10.17 -13.36 19.87
C LYS A 219 10.50 -12.21 18.93
N GLY A 220 11.42 -12.42 17.98
CA GLY A 220 11.81 -11.38 17.03
C GLY A 220 10.66 -10.96 16.14
N LEU A 221 9.85 -11.92 15.66
CA LEU A 221 8.67 -11.59 14.84
C LEU A 221 7.64 -10.74 15.61
N LYS A 222 7.41 -11.04 16.89
CA LYS A 222 6.53 -10.21 17.73
C LYS A 222 7.12 -8.81 17.95
N GLN A 223 8.41 -8.73 18.25
CA GLN A 223 9.11 -7.45 18.45
C GLN A 223 9.11 -6.58 17.19
N ALA A 224 9.23 -7.18 16.01
CA ALA A 224 9.11 -6.48 14.74
C ALA A 224 7.73 -5.80 14.63
N THR A 225 6.65 -6.56 14.81
CA THR A 225 5.29 -5.99 14.79
C THR A 225 5.07 -4.92 15.86
N GLU A 226 5.54 -5.13 17.09
CA GLU A 226 5.46 -4.11 18.15
C GLU A 226 6.20 -2.82 17.77
N THR A 227 7.37 -2.94 17.15
CA THR A 227 8.19 -1.80 16.74
C THR A 227 7.61 -1.09 15.52
N ALA A 228 7.03 -1.80 14.55
CA ALA A 228 6.33 -1.19 13.42
C ALA A 228 5.17 -0.30 13.89
N ILE A 229 4.36 -0.80 14.84
CA ILE A 229 3.26 -0.03 15.46
C ILE A 229 3.81 1.15 16.28
N LEU A 230 4.88 0.94 17.04
CA LEU A 230 5.53 1.99 17.82
C LEU A 230 6.03 3.14 16.92
N ASN A 231 6.77 2.81 15.85
CA ASN A 231 7.34 3.77 14.92
C ASN A 231 6.24 4.61 14.26
N ALA A 232 5.16 3.98 13.79
CA ALA A 232 4.03 4.68 13.19
C ALA A 232 3.34 5.63 14.19
N ASN A 233 3.08 5.17 15.42
CA ASN A 233 2.47 6.01 16.45
C ASN A 233 3.40 7.13 16.92
N TYR A 234 4.71 6.90 16.96
CA TYR A 234 5.71 7.93 17.24
C TYR A 234 5.65 9.07 16.22
N MET A 235 5.69 8.73 14.93
CA MET A 235 5.61 9.72 13.85
C MET A 235 4.26 10.44 13.84
N ALA A 236 3.15 9.71 13.97
CA ALA A 236 1.82 10.30 14.07
C ALA A 236 1.75 11.29 15.24
N LYS A 237 2.34 10.95 16.40
CA LYS A 237 2.38 11.84 17.57
C LYS A 237 3.22 13.09 17.33
N ARG A 238 4.34 12.99 16.63
CA ARG A 238 5.17 14.16 16.25
C ARG A 238 4.43 15.08 15.28
N LEU A 239 3.68 14.53 14.34
CA LEU A 239 3.07 15.28 13.24
C LEU A 239 1.67 15.83 13.53
N GLU A 240 0.96 15.32 14.56
CA GLU A 240 -0.46 15.64 14.78
C GLU A 240 -0.80 17.12 15.04
N LYS A 241 0.18 17.95 15.45
CA LYS A 241 0.00 19.39 15.63
C LYS A 241 0.17 20.18 14.32
N HIS A 242 0.77 19.56 13.31
CA HIS A 242 1.12 20.18 12.03
C HIS A 242 0.19 19.73 10.92
N TYR A 243 -0.19 18.44 10.96
CA TYR A 243 -1.07 17.77 10.02
C TYR A 243 -2.15 17.02 10.79
N ARG A 244 -3.37 17.04 10.28
CA ARG A 244 -4.44 16.22 10.86
C ARG A 244 -4.18 14.75 10.54
N ILE A 245 -4.07 13.92 11.58
CA ILE A 245 -4.13 12.46 11.44
C ILE A 245 -5.58 12.09 11.15
N LEU A 246 -5.86 11.58 9.95
CA LEU A 246 -7.23 11.51 9.44
C LEU A 246 -8.09 10.49 10.19
N PHE A 247 -7.54 9.32 10.49
CA PHE A 247 -8.21 8.22 11.17
C PHE A 247 -7.35 7.67 12.31
N ARG A 248 -8.02 7.24 13.39
CA ARG A 248 -7.41 6.66 14.59
C ARG A 248 -8.36 5.60 15.15
N GLY A 249 -7.81 4.58 15.81
CA GLY A 249 -8.61 3.62 16.55
C GLY A 249 -9.30 4.24 17.76
N ALA A 250 -10.17 3.47 18.42
CA ALA A 250 -11.03 3.96 19.50
C ALA A 250 -10.29 4.69 20.64
N ARG A 251 -9.04 4.27 20.92
CA ARG A 251 -8.18 4.84 21.97
C ARG A 251 -7.18 5.90 21.46
N GLY A 252 -7.33 6.36 20.21
CA GLY A 252 -6.50 7.40 19.61
C GLY A 252 -5.18 6.91 18.97
N TYR A 253 -4.92 5.61 18.96
CA TYR A 253 -3.72 5.01 18.36
C TYR A 253 -3.97 4.52 16.93
N VAL A 254 -2.91 4.43 16.14
CA VAL A 254 -2.90 3.81 14.81
C VAL A 254 -2.23 2.42 14.88
N GLY A 255 -2.28 1.66 13.80
CA GLY A 255 -1.54 0.42 13.60
C GLY A 255 -0.12 0.69 13.11
N HIS A 256 0.31 -0.02 12.06
CA HIS A 256 1.63 0.15 11.44
C HIS A 256 1.75 1.33 10.46
N GLU A 257 0.65 2.02 10.15
CA GLU A 257 0.60 3.12 9.19
C GLU A 257 -0.45 4.15 9.60
N PHE A 258 -0.39 5.36 9.04
CA PHE A 258 -1.36 6.43 9.29
C PHE A 258 -1.51 7.39 8.11
N ILE A 259 -2.62 8.12 8.06
CA ILE A 259 -2.92 9.08 6.98
C ILE A 259 -2.80 10.52 7.48
N LEU A 260 -2.04 11.33 6.73
CA LEU A 260 -1.96 12.77 6.86
C LEU A 260 -2.95 13.45 5.91
N ASP A 261 -3.90 14.20 6.47
CA ASP A 261 -4.88 14.95 5.69
C ASP A 261 -4.29 16.26 5.17
N THR A 262 -3.82 16.24 3.91
CA THR A 262 -3.28 17.40 3.21
C THR A 262 -4.32 18.21 2.44
N ARG A 263 -5.58 17.75 2.36
CA ARG A 263 -6.63 18.40 1.57
C ARG A 263 -6.93 19.84 1.97
N PRO A 264 -6.91 20.24 3.27
CA PRO A 264 -7.16 21.63 3.65
C PRO A 264 -6.23 22.64 2.97
N PHE A 265 -4.99 22.23 2.66
CA PHE A 265 -4.00 23.11 2.04
C PHE A 265 -4.34 23.51 0.60
N LYS A 266 -5.22 22.76 -0.06
CA LYS A 266 -5.75 23.17 -1.38
C LYS A 266 -6.55 24.47 -1.27
N LYS A 267 -7.32 24.65 -0.20
CA LYS A 267 -8.12 25.85 0.02
C LYS A 267 -7.27 27.01 0.57
N SER A 268 -6.38 26.73 1.51
CA SER A 268 -5.62 27.78 2.21
C SER A 268 -4.40 28.29 1.44
N ALA A 269 -3.70 27.41 0.72
CA ALA A 269 -2.44 27.72 0.05
C ALA A 269 -2.39 27.29 -1.43
N ASN A 270 -3.48 26.75 -1.97
CA ASN A 270 -3.51 26.08 -3.27
C ASN A 270 -2.44 24.97 -3.40
N ILE A 271 -2.10 24.30 -2.29
CA ILE A 271 -1.12 23.21 -2.24
C ILE A 271 -1.84 21.87 -2.31
N GLU A 272 -1.30 20.96 -3.11
CA GLU A 272 -1.82 19.60 -3.30
C GLU A 272 -0.87 18.56 -2.69
N ALA A 273 -1.38 17.33 -2.48
CA ALA A 273 -0.56 16.22 -2.00
C ALA A 273 0.67 15.96 -2.89
N VAL A 274 0.54 16.16 -4.20
CA VAL A 274 1.65 16.02 -5.15
C VAL A 274 2.76 17.06 -4.93
N ASP A 275 2.42 18.28 -4.52
CA ASP A 275 3.43 19.31 -4.21
C ASP A 275 4.28 18.89 -3.02
N VAL A 276 3.64 18.39 -1.96
CA VAL A 276 4.32 17.87 -0.76
C VAL A 276 5.20 16.67 -1.12
N ALA A 277 4.69 15.75 -1.94
CA ALA A 277 5.42 14.57 -2.37
C ALA A 277 6.64 14.88 -3.22
N LYS A 278 6.53 15.82 -4.17
CA LYS A 278 7.68 16.27 -4.96
C LYS A 278 8.66 17.05 -4.09
N ARG A 279 8.17 17.86 -3.15
CA ARG A 279 9.03 18.63 -2.25
C ARG A 279 9.84 17.76 -1.31
N LEU A 280 9.30 16.64 -0.82
CA LEU A 280 10.05 15.66 -0.01
C LEU A 280 11.32 15.13 -0.71
N GLN A 281 11.35 15.09 -2.05
CA GLN A 281 12.54 14.68 -2.80
C GLN A 281 13.72 15.63 -2.58
N ASP A 282 13.44 16.94 -2.44
CA ASP A 282 14.46 17.93 -2.14
C ASP A 282 15.06 17.73 -0.73
N TYR A 283 14.26 17.16 0.18
CA TYR A 283 14.66 16.75 1.52
C TYR A 283 15.34 15.36 1.56
N GLY A 284 15.48 14.69 0.41
CA GLY A 284 16.13 13.37 0.32
C GLY A 284 15.20 12.17 0.55
N PHE A 285 13.88 12.37 0.54
CA PHE A 285 12.91 11.31 0.79
C PHE A 285 12.11 10.93 -0.46
N HIS A 286 11.89 9.63 -0.64
CA HIS A 286 10.79 9.16 -1.47
C HIS A 286 9.46 9.51 -0.77
N ALA A 287 8.46 9.95 -1.55
CA ALA A 287 7.17 10.28 -0.98
C ALA A 287 6.46 9.04 -0.39
N PRO A 288 5.67 9.20 0.69
CA PRO A 288 4.74 8.16 1.13
C PRO A 288 3.68 7.86 0.06
N THR A 289 2.86 6.83 0.28
CA THR A 289 1.76 6.47 -0.60
C THR A 289 0.83 7.67 -0.80
N MET A 290 0.57 8.03 -2.06
CA MET A 290 -0.19 9.24 -2.40
C MET A 290 -1.63 8.94 -2.81
N SER A 291 -2.56 9.76 -2.31
CA SER A 291 -3.96 9.82 -2.77
C SER A 291 -4.75 8.51 -2.70
N TRP A 292 -4.27 7.53 -1.95
CA TRP A 292 -4.96 6.29 -1.63
C TRP A 292 -4.71 5.92 -0.16
N PRO A 293 -5.72 5.45 0.59
CA PRO A 293 -7.11 5.20 0.18
C PRO A 293 -7.98 6.46 0.06
N VAL A 294 -7.50 7.64 0.48
CA VAL A 294 -8.24 8.90 0.40
C VAL A 294 -7.54 9.87 -0.56
N ALA A 295 -8.25 10.32 -1.60
CA ALA A 295 -7.73 11.26 -2.57
C ALA A 295 -7.24 12.56 -1.91
N GLY A 296 -6.07 13.05 -2.33
CA GLY A 296 -5.48 14.29 -1.81
C GLY A 296 -4.87 14.17 -0.41
N THR A 297 -4.53 12.95 0.03
CA THR A 297 -3.86 12.66 1.31
C THR A 297 -2.54 11.90 1.10
N LEU A 298 -1.77 11.74 2.17
CA LEU A 298 -0.54 10.94 2.20
C LEU A 298 -0.64 9.85 3.27
N MET A 299 -0.27 8.60 2.94
CA MET A 299 -0.28 7.48 3.88
C MET A 299 1.14 6.98 4.17
N VAL A 300 1.52 7.02 5.44
CA VAL A 300 2.90 6.82 5.92
C VAL A 300 3.01 5.50 6.69
N GLU A 301 3.89 4.61 6.25
CA GLU A 301 4.27 3.36 6.92
C GLU A 301 5.81 3.32 7.09
N PRO A 302 6.35 3.49 8.31
CA PRO A 302 7.80 3.50 8.52
C PRO A 302 8.46 2.13 8.63
N THR A 303 7.68 1.08 8.91
CA THR A 303 8.16 -0.25 9.30
C THR A 303 8.99 -0.26 10.60
N GLU A 304 9.38 -1.45 11.05
CA GLU A 304 10.23 -1.66 12.21
C GLU A 304 11.74 -1.49 11.94
N SER A 305 12.14 -1.45 10.66
CA SER A 305 13.55 -1.52 10.27
C SER A 305 14.24 -0.15 10.30
N GLU A 306 13.46 0.93 10.31
CA GLU A 306 13.98 2.29 10.37
C GLU A 306 14.19 2.73 11.82
N ASP A 307 15.37 3.28 12.10
CA ASP A 307 15.72 3.78 13.42
C ASP A 307 15.07 5.14 13.71
N LYS A 308 15.04 5.51 14.99
CA LYS A 308 14.43 6.77 15.43
C LYS A 308 14.99 8.00 14.72
N ALA A 309 16.28 8.00 14.38
CA ALA A 309 16.92 9.17 13.76
C ALA A 309 16.42 9.38 12.32
N GLU A 310 16.17 8.29 11.58
CA GLU A 310 15.54 8.36 10.25
C GLU A 310 14.08 8.83 10.35
N LEU A 311 13.31 8.30 11.31
CA LEU A 311 11.94 8.76 11.57
C LEU A 311 11.91 10.26 11.90
N ASP A 312 12.90 10.72 12.67
CA ASP A 312 13.03 12.12 13.04
C ASP A 312 13.32 13.01 11.84
N ARG A 313 14.26 12.61 10.96
CA ARG A 313 14.55 13.36 9.73
C ARG A 313 13.31 13.50 8.85
N PHE A 314 12.53 12.44 8.69
CA PHE A 314 11.28 12.51 7.93
C PHE A 314 10.25 13.44 8.59
N CYS A 315 10.06 13.33 9.90
CA CYS A 315 9.14 14.20 10.63
C CYS A 315 9.57 15.66 10.56
N ASP A 316 10.87 15.94 10.69
CA ASP A 316 11.44 17.29 10.59
C ASP A 316 11.25 17.86 9.18
N ALA A 317 11.45 17.06 8.13
CA ALA A 317 11.15 17.45 6.76
C ALA A 317 9.68 17.84 6.58
N MET A 318 8.76 17.02 7.09
CA MET A 318 7.32 17.31 7.04
C MET A 318 6.96 18.57 7.83
N ILE A 319 7.54 18.78 9.02
CA ILE A 319 7.31 20.00 9.82
C ILE A 319 7.86 21.24 9.11
N SER A 320 9.03 21.14 8.48
CA SER A 320 9.60 22.21 7.64
C SER A 320 8.70 22.53 6.44
N ILE A 321 8.20 21.50 5.75
CA ILE A 321 7.21 21.66 4.67
C ILE A 321 5.93 22.31 5.18
N ARG A 322 5.45 21.99 6.38
CA ARG A 322 4.30 22.66 6.98
C ARG A 322 4.55 24.16 7.14
N GLN A 323 5.77 24.57 7.48
CA GLN A 323 6.15 25.98 7.55
C GLN A 323 6.20 26.63 6.17
N GLU A 324 6.73 25.95 5.15
CA GLU A 324 6.67 26.44 3.76
C GLU A 324 5.22 26.66 3.29
N ILE A 325 4.29 25.79 3.70
CA ILE A 325 2.85 25.98 3.45
C ILE A 325 2.34 27.22 4.20
N ALA A 326 2.69 27.40 5.47
CA ALA A 326 2.28 28.56 6.26
C ALA A 326 2.76 29.88 5.64
N ASP A 327 3.96 29.90 5.08
CA ASP A 327 4.50 31.08 4.40
C ASP A 327 3.66 31.48 3.18
N ILE A 328 3.06 30.51 2.48
CA ILE A 328 2.09 30.76 1.40
C ILE A 328 0.76 31.23 1.98
N GLU A 329 0.25 30.58 3.03
CA GLU A 329 -1.02 30.94 3.71
C GLU A 329 -1.00 32.39 4.21
N GLU A 330 0.15 32.85 4.70
CA GLU A 330 0.36 34.18 5.30
C GLU A 330 0.90 35.22 4.30
N GLY A 331 1.06 34.86 3.03
CA GLY A 331 1.49 35.79 1.97
C GLY A 331 2.95 36.24 2.05
N ARG A 332 3.82 35.48 2.72
CA ARG A 332 5.27 35.77 2.80
C ARG A 332 6.03 35.41 1.52
N VAL A 333 5.50 34.49 0.72
CA VAL A 333 6.10 34.02 -0.54
C VAL A 333 5.07 34.00 -1.67
N ASP A 334 5.53 34.06 -2.92
CA ASP A 334 4.63 34.00 -4.08
C ASP A 334 3.87 32.65 -4.13
N PRO A 335 2.53 32.65 -4.25
CA PRO A 335 1.73 31.41 -4.21
C PRO A 335 1.90 30.50 -5.44
N ARG A 336 2.48 31.01 -6.52
CA ARG A 336 2.78 30.26 -7.76
C ARG A 336 4.25 29.89 -7.87
N VAL A 337 5.16 30.74 -7.42
CA VAL A 337 6.62 30.55 -7.51
C VAL A 337 7.23 30.41 -6.13
N ASN A 338 7.11 29.21 -5.58
CA ASN A 338 7.64 28.82 -4.27
C ASN A 338 8.27 27.41 -4.33
N PRO A 339 9.04 27.00 -3.31
CA PRO A 339 9.71 25.70 -3.34
C PRO A 339 8.77 24.51 -3.54
N LEU A 340 7.55 24.55 -2.96
CA LEU A 340 6.56 23.49 -3.09
C LEU A 340 6.07 23.33 -4.54
N LYS A 341 5.68 24.42 -5.21
CA LYS A 341 5.20 24.39 -6.60
C LYS A 341 6.28 24.06 -7.62
N MET A 342 7.53 24.38 -7.29
CA MET A 342 8.66 24.25 -8.19
C MET A 342 9.46 22.97 -7.99
N SER A 343 9.14 22.21 -6.95
CA SER A 343 9.73 20.91 -6.67
C SER A 343 9.37 19.86 -7.75
N PRO A 344 10.25 18.89 -8.00
CA PRO A 344 11.58 18.74 -7.42
C PRO A 344 12.62 19.65 -8.10
N HIS A 345 13.67 20.02 -7.35
CA HIS A 345 14.76 20.84 -7.86
C HIS A 345 15.92 19.97 -8.36
N SER A 346 16.00 19.80 -9.67
CA SER A 346 17.08 19.01 -10.30
C SER A 346 18.45 19.69 -10.19
N LEU A 347 19.52 18.91 -10.36
CA LEU A 347 20.88 19.43 -10.37
C LEU A 347 21.03 20.56 -11.39
N THR A 348 20.55 20.36 -12.62
CA THR A 348 20.57 21.36 -13.69
C THR A 348 19.85 22.66 -13.32
N CYS A 349 18.71 22.57 -12.62
CA CYS A 349 17.99 23.76 -12.16
C CYS A 349 18.80 24.57 -11.15
N VAL A 350 19.46 23.89 -10.20
CA VAL A 350 20.14 24.54 -9.07
C VAL A 350 21.53 25.07 -9.45
N THR A 351 22.19 24.45 -10.42
CA THR A 351 23.54 24.86 -10.87
C THR A 351 23.54 25.81 -12.07
N SER A 352 22.38 26.04 -12.71
CA SER A 352 22.23 27.01 -13.80
C SER A 352 22.77 28.40 -13.41
N SER A 353 23.42 29.10 -14.35
CA SER A 353 23.80 30.50 -14.14
C SER A 353 22.58 31.42 -13.97
N HIS A 354 21.44 31.04 -14.54
CA HIS A 354 20.18 31.77 -14.44
C HIS A 354 19.36 31.27 -13.24
N TRP A 355 19.00 32.19 -12.34
CA TRP A 355 18.13 31.91 -11.19
C TRP A 355 17.24 33.13 -10.91
N ASP A 356 15.96 33.01 -11.28
CA ASP A 356 14.94 34.04 -11.07
C ASP A 356 13.79 33.46 -10.23
N ARG A 357 14.10 33.15 -8.96
CA ARG A 357 13.15 32.57 -8.00
C ARG A 357 13.23 33.38 -6.69
N PRO A 358 12.09 33.63 -6.01
CA PRO A 358 12.05 34.45 -4.79
C PRO A 358 12.51 33.67 -3.53
N TYR A 359 13.35 32.65 -3.71
CA TYR A 359 13.96 31.83 -2.67
C TYR A 359 15.34 31.36 -3.12
N SER A 360 16.21 31.02 -2.17
CA SER A 360 17.60 30.70 -2.47
C SER A 360 17.80 29.26 -2.96
N ARG A 361 18.98 28.98 -3.52
CA ARG A 361 19.38 27.63 -3.96
C ARG A 361 19.57 26.68 -2.78
N GLU A 362 19.99 27.20 -1.63
CA GLU A 362 20.12 26.47 -0.38
C GLU A 362 18.74 26.01 0.11
N VAL A 363 17.73 26.88 0.10
CA VAL A 363 16.34 26.49 0.41
C VAL A 363 15.83 25.44 -0.59
N ALA A 364 16.20 25.57 -1.86
CA ALA A 364 15.80 24.62 -2.89
C ALA A 364 16.39 23.22 -2.67
N ALA A 365 17.71 23.11 -2.46
CA ALA A 365 18.44 21.84 -2.52
C ALA A 365 18.91 21.29 -1.16
N PHE A 366 19.07 22.15 -0.16
CA PHE A 366 19.58 21.81 1.18
C PHE A 366 18.69 22.43 2.28
N PRO A 367 17.38 22.09 2.30
CA PRO A 367 16.41 22.80 3.13
C PRO A 367 16.60 22.59 4.64
N LEU A 368 17.26 21.50 5.06
CA LEU A 368 17.59 21.22 6.45
C LEU A 368 19.04 20.71 6.59
N PRO A 369 19.68 20.87 7.76
CA PRO A 369 21.10 20.56 7.95
C PRO A 369 21.52 19.11 7.71
N PHE A 370 20.58 18.15 7.74
CA PHE A 370 20.87 16.75 7.45
C PHE A 370 20.99 16.48 5.94
N VAL A 371 20.47 17.37 5.09
CA VAL A 371 20.64 17.33 3.64
C VAL A 371 21.94 18.04 3.32
N LYS A 372 23.00 17.26 3.09
CA LYS A 372 24.36 17.77 2.91
C LYS A 372 24.87 17.44 1.50
N PRO A 373 25.83 18.20 0.96
CA PRO A 373 26.44 17.87 -0.32
C PRO A 373 26.97 16.42 -0.43
N GLU A 374 27.55 15.90 0.67
CA GLU A 374 28.12 14.54 0.75
C GLU A 374 27.09 13.41 0.66
N ASN A 375 25.81 13.68 0.97
CA ASN A 375 24.73 12.70 0.94
C ASN A 375 23.55 13.11 0.04
N LYS A 376 23.70 14.19 -0.74
CA LYS A 376 22.62 14.76 -1.55
C LYS A 376 22.24 13.80 -2.66
N PHE A 377 21.04 13.25 -2.56
CA PHE A 377 20.39 12.59 -3.68
C PHE A 377 19.72 13.64 -4.57
N TRP A 378 20.06 13.65 -5.86
CA TRP A 378 19.52 14.61 -6.82
C TRP A 378 18.34 14.03 -7.59
N PRO A 379 17.17 14.70 -7.59
CA PRO A 379 16.17 14.48 -8.61
C PRO A 379 16.80 14.70 -9.99
N THR A 380 16.72 13.70 -10.87
CA THR A 380 17.42 13.74 -12.17
C THR A 380 16.71 14.60 -13.20
N ILE A 381 15.42 14.86 -13.00
CA ILE A 381 14.56 15.69 -13.85
C ILE A 381 13.72 16.62 -12.98
N ALA A 382 13.13 17.64 -13.61
CA ALA A 382 12.11 18.48 -13.00
C ALA A 382 10.79 17.71 -12.82
N ARG A 383 9.72 18.41 -12.43
CA ARG A 383 8.39 17.81 -12.28
C ARG A 383 7.91 17.22 -13.62
N ILE A 384 7.46 15.96 -13.57
CA ILE A 384 6.88 15.26 -14.72
C ILE A 384 5.56 15.91 -15.14
N ASP A 385 5.30 15.94 -16.45
CA ASP A 385 4.00 16.30 -17.02
C ASP A 385 3.21 15.03 -17.31
N ASP A 386 2.30 14.68 -16.39
CA ASP A 386 1.51 13.45 -16.48
C ASP A 386 0.57 13.47 -17.70
N ILE A 387 -0.03 14.63 -18.03
CA ILE A 387 -1.05 14.73 -19.09
C ILE A 387 -0.41 14.64 -20.47
N TYR A 388 0.76 15.26 -20.66
CA TYR A 388 1.42 15.29 -21.95
C TYR A 388 1.76 13.89 -22.47
N GLY A 389 2.27 13.01 -21.60
CA GLY A 389 2.67 11.65 -21.95
C GLY A 389 1.50 10.80 -22.45
N ASP A 390 0.34 10.91 -21.78
CA ASP A 390 -0.88 10.18 -22.18
C ASP A 390 -1.43 10.68 -23.53
N GLN A 391 -1.26 11.97 -23.84
CA GLN A 391 -1.67 12.56 -25.12
C GLN A 391 -0.70 12.24 -26.27
N HIS A 392 0.57 11.91 -25.95
CA HIS A 392 1.64 11.65 -26.92
C HIS A 392 2.35 10.34 -26.59
N LEU A 393 1.61 9.24 -26.67
CA LEU A 393 2.07 7.94 -26.20
C LEU A 393 3.29 7.43 -27.00
N VAL A 394 4.46 7.49 -26.38
CA VAL A 394 5.72 6.94 -26.90
C VAL A 394 6.26 5.92 -25.90
N CYS A 395 6.08 4.64 -26.21
CA CYS A 395 6.45 3.51 -25.33
C CYS A 395 7.71 2.76 -25.78
N THR A 396 8.49 3.34 -26.70
CA THR A 396 9.77 2.82 -27.18
C THR A 396 10.83 3.92 -27.13
N CYS A 397 12.11 3.55 -27.19
CA CYS A 397 13.19 4.53 -27.20
C CYS A 397 13.02 5.51 -28.39
N PRO A 398 12.91 6.83 -28.15
CA PRO A 398 12.95 7.81 -29.24
C PRO A 398 14.32 7.83 -29.94
N PRO A 399 14.45 8.50 -31.09
CA PRO A 399 15.73 8.68 -31.77
C PRO A 399 16.80 9.34 -30.89
N MET A 400 18.07 9.02 -31.12
CA MET A 400 19.20 9.54 -30.31
C MET A 400 19.28 11.07 -30.24
N GLY A 401 18.83 11.78 -31.28
CA GLY A 401 18.81 13.24 -31.32
C GLY A 401 17.97 13.90 -30.22
N VAL A 402 16.99 13.19 -29.64
CA VAL A 402 16.19 13.69 -28.51
C VAL A 402 17.00 13.72 -27.20
N TYR A 403 18.07 12.93 -27.11
CA TYR A 403 18.95 12.85 -25.94
C TYR A 403 20.13 13.81 -26.01
N GLU A 404 20.30 14.57 -27.11
CA GLU A 404 21.37 15.55 -27.23
C GLU A 404 21.21 16.62 -26.16
N SER A 405 22.28 16.81 -25.38
CA SER A 405 22.29 17.78 -24.30
C SER A 405 22.09 19.20 -24.86
N PRO A 406 21.19 20.02 -24.31
CA PRO A 406 21.07 21.42 -24.70
C PRO A 406 22.34 22.23 -24.38
N PHE A 407 23.29 21.66 -23.63
CA PHE A 407 24.60 22.24 -23.34
C PHE A 407 25.68 21.89 -24.37
N SER A 408 25.34 21.12 -25.42
CA SER A 408 26.29 20.67 -26.45
C SER A 408 26.62 21.71 -27.52
N GLU A 409 25.90 22.85 -27.57
CA GLU A 409 26.25 23.96 -28.46
C GLU A 409 27.10 25.04 -27.76
N GLN A 410 28.36 24.69 -27.55
CA GLN A 410 29.47 25.59 -27.88
C GLN A 410 30.41 24.84 -28.80
N LYS A 411 30.00 24.62 -30.06
CA LYS A 411 30.99 24.55 -31.13
C LYS A 411 31.76 25.86 -31.04
N ARG A 412 33.02 25.76 -30.62
CA ARG A 412 33.98 26.88 -30.68
C ARG A 412 33.83 27.52 -32.05
N ALA A 413 33.30 28.73 -32.08
CA ALA A 413 33.59 29.65 -33.16
C ALA A 413 35.08 29.97 -33.02
N SER A 414 35.92 29.20 -33.70
CA SER A 414 37.34 29.51 -33.86
C SER A 414 37.77 29.11 -35.27
N SER A 415 38.03 30.17 -36.05
CA SER A 415 38.71 30.28 -37.35
C SER A 415 38.09 29.59 -38.56
#